data_AF-A0A358V0V9-F1
#
_entry.id   AF-A0A358V0V9-F1
#
_cell.length_a   1.000
_cell.length_b   1.000
_cell.length_c   1.000
_cell.angle_alpha   90.00
_cell.angle_beta   90.00
_cell.angle_gamma   90.00
#
_symmetry.space_group_name_H-M   'P 1'
#
loop_
_entity.id
_entity.type
_entity.pdbx_description
1 polymer ?
#
loop_
_entity_poly.entity_id
_entity_poly.type
_entity_poly.pdbx_seq_one_letter_code
_entity_poly.pdbx_strand_id
1 'polypeptide(L)'
;MQSEKLVRRFKDEAVSVYSIEGGNFSQRLKRYIVSTRDTRNLMNYPEIINCDFTKLMSNGIINALKGLNILERLSCIDSKTVNVYHILRGSLNFQIGRALNNAFGYKWHSSSYVSSQRVLQNGKYETSDNSYRKFQIPQNATIYTADIVASGISLNDAIEYVMHFL
;
A
#
# COMPACT_ATOMS: atom_id res chain seq x y z
N MET A 1 -20.18 20.25 -7.00
CA MET A 1 -19.17 19.29 -6.49
C MET A 1 -19.62 18.85 -5.10
N GLN A 2 -19.88 17.57 -4.87
CA GLN A 2 -20.06 17.08 -3.50
C GLN A 2 -18.71 17.20 -2.76
N SER A 3 -18.71 17.87 -1.61
CA SER A 3 -17.51 18.08 -0.80
C SER A 3 -17.07 16.78 -0.14
N GLU A 4 -15.78 16.46 -0.22
CA GLU A 4 -15.18 15.38 0.58
C GLU A 4 -15.04 15.82 2.04
N LYS A 5 -15.24 14.88 2.97
CA LYS A 5 -15.14 15.11 4.42
C LYS A 5 -14.30 14.02 5.06
N LEU A 6 -13.47 14.42 6.01
CA LEU A 6 -12.70 13.49 6.82
C LEU A 6 -13.51 13.10 8.07
N VAL A 7 -13.83 11.82 8.19
CA VAL A 7 -14.65 11.29 9.29
C VAL A 7 -13.79 10.37 10.14
N ARG A 8 -13.66 10.69 11.44
CA ARG A 8 -12.93 9.82 12.39
C ARG A 8 -13.71 8.53 12.58
N ARG A 9 -13.10 7.39 12.26
CA ARG A 9 -13.71 6.07 12.46
C ARG A 9 -13.38 5.50 13.83
N PHE A 10 -12.11 5.53 14.20
CA PHE A 10 -11.69 5.20 15.56
C PHE A 10 -10.31 5.79 15.86
N LYS A 11 -9.95 5.81 17.14
CA LYS A 11 -8.64 6.23 17.63
C LYS A 11 -8.32 5.49 18.92
N ASP A 12 -7.13 4.91 18.99
CA ASP A 12 -6.52 4.40 20.21
C ASP A 12 -5.10 4.98 20.39
N GLU A 13 -4.33 4.44 21.33
CA GLU A 13 -2.95 4.87 21.60
C GLU A 13 -1.98 4.54 20.46
N ALA A 14 -2.23 3.46 19.71
CA ALA A 14 -1.34 2.96 18.66
C ALA A 14 -1.66 3.55 17.28
N VAL A 15 -2.94 3.76 16.96
CA VAL A 15 -3.42 4.15 15.62
C VAL A 15 -4.67 5.02 15.67
N SER A 16 -4.74 5.98 14.73
CA SER A 16 -5.94 6.76 14.43
C SER A 16 -6.33 6.53 12.97
N VAL A 17 -7.60 6.15 12.73
CA VAL A 17 -8.12 5.90 11.38
C VAL A 17 -9.29 6.83 11.09
N TYR A 18 -9.19 7.49 9.94
CA TYR A 18 -10.21 8.36 9.39
C TYR A 18 -10.60 7.87 8.00
N SER A 19 -11.88 7.90 7.65
CA SER A 19 -12.35 7.68 6.28
C SER A 19 -12.54 9.00 5.56
N ILE A 20 -12.30 9.00 4.25
CA ILE A 20 -12.65 10.11 3.36
C ILE A 20 -14.00 9.79 2.72
N GLU A 21 -15.03 10.53 3.11
CA GLU A 21 -16.42 10.35 2.68
C GLU A 21 -16.92 11.49 1.82
N GLY A 22 -17.91 11.21 0.98
CA GLY A 22 -18.48 12.18 0.03
C GLY A 22 -17.64 12.35 -1.24
N GLY A 23 -18.23 13.01 -2.22
CA GLY A 23 -17.65 13.12 -3.57
C GLY A 23 -17.95 11.91 -4.44
N ASN A 24 -17.62 12.01 -5.72
CA ASN A 24 -18.02 11.05 -6.75
C ASN A 24 -17.37 9.65 -6.57
N PHE A 25 -16.27 9.55 -5.83
CA PHE A 25 -15.49 8.31 -5.72
C PHE A 25 -15.84 7.45 -4.50
N SER A 26 -16.50 8.00 -3.48
CA SER A 26 -16.71 7.29 -2.21
C SER A 26 -17.57 6.03 -2.30
N GLN A 27 -18.36 5.86 -3.36
CA GLN A 27 -19.13 4.64 -3.61
C GLN A 27 -18.31 3.51 -4.24
N ARG A 28 -17.21 3.83 -4.92
CA ARG A 28 -16.38 2.86 -5.67
C ARG A 28 -15.04 2.56 -5.02
N LEU A 29 -14.51 3.52 -4.25
CA LEU A 29 -13.20 3.41 -3.61
C LEU A 29 -13.30 3.84 -2.15
N LYS A 30 -13.03 2.90 -1.25
CA LYS A 30 -12.85 3.19 0.17
C LYS A 30 -11.47 3.82 0.38
N ARG A 31 -11.45 5.01 0.96
CA ARG A 31 -10.22 5.77 1.21
C ARG A 31 -10.08 6.04 2.69
N TYR A 32 -8.89 5.78 3.20
CA TYR A 32 -8.56 5.93 4.61
C TYR A 32 -7.30 6.76 4.78
N ILE A 33 -7.32 7.64 5.79
CA ILE A 33 -6.13 8.29 6.32
C ILE A 33 -5.82 7.64 7.65
N VAL A 34 -4.60 7.11 7.77
CA VAL A 34 -4.17 6.39 8.97
C VAL A 34 -2.92 7.06 9.52
N SER A 35 -2.92 7.32 10.83
CA SER A 35 -1.78 7.88 11.53
C SER A 35 -1.42 7.01 12.73
N THR A 36 -0.14 6.67 12.84
CA THR A 36 0.46 5.90 13.93
C THR A 36 1.59 6.71 14.55
N ARG A 37 2.10 6.29 15.72
CA ARG A 37 3.28 6.92 16.31
C ARG A 37 4.47 6.89 15.34
N ASP A 38 4.72 5.74 14.71
CA ASP A 38 5.88 5.53 13.84
C ASP A 38 5.79 6.36 12.55
N THR A 39 4.62 6.42 11.91
CA THR A 39 4.41 7.27 10.73
C THR A 39 4.56 8.74 11.06
N ARG A 40 4.08 9.21 12.23
CA ARG A 40 4.33 10.59 12.67
C ARG A 40 5.81 10.85 12.89
N ASN A 41 6.55 9.91 13.48
CA ASN A 41 8.00 10.09 13.65
C ASN A 41 8.70 10.24 12.30
N LEU A 42 8.40 9.35 11.33
CA LEU A 42 8.96 9.41 9.98
C LEU A 42 8.68 10.74 9.27
N MET A 43 7.51 11.34 9.49
CA MET A 43 7.13 12.60 8.84
C MET A 43 7.71 13.84 9.53
N ASN A 44 8.04 13.78 10.82
CA ASN A 44 8.49 14.94 11.60
C ASN A 44 10.01 14.97 11.86
N TYR A 45 10.70 13.83 11.74
CA TYR A 45 12.13 13.70 12.05
C TYR A 45 12.90 13.19 10.82
N PRO A 46 13.32 14.09 9.90
CA PRO A 46 14.02 13.71 8.67
C PRO A 46 15.38 13.04 8.90
N GLU A 47 15.95 13.16 10.10
CA GLU A 47 17.19 12.49 10.52
C GLU A 47 17.04 10.97 10.67
N ILE A 48 15.80 10.45 10.69
CA ILE A 48 15.54 9.01 10.76
C ILE A 48 15.82 8.38 9.38
N ILE A 49 16.93 7.65 9.28
CA ILE A 49 17.40 7.03 8.04
C ILE A 49 17.65 5.52 8.19
N ASN A 50 17.91 4.84 7.08
CA ASN A 50 18.37 3.44 7.03
C ASN A 50 17.48 2.45 7.82
N CYS A 51 18.09 1.73 8.78
CA CYS A 51 17.43 0.67 9.54
C CYS A 51 16.27 1.19 10.38
N ASP A 52 16.43 2.36 10.98
CA ASP A 52 15.37 2.99 11.78
C ASP A 52 14.20 3.41 10.90
N PHE A 53 14.48 3.99 9.73
CA PHE A 53 13.44 4.30 8.74
C PHE A 53 12.63 3.05 8.38
N THR A 54 13.32 1.96 8.04
CA THR A 54 12.69 0.71 7.60
C THR A 54 11.89 0.05 8.73
N LYS A 55 12.39 0.10 9.96
CA LYS A 55 11.72 -0.42 11.15
C LYS A 55 10.45 0.37 11.47
N LEU A 56 10.53 1.69 11.50
CA LEU A 56 9.38 2.56 11.76
C LEU A 56 8.35 2.45 10.64
N MET A 57 8.77 2.36 9.38
CA MET A 57 7.87 2.15 8.25
C MET A 57 7.10 0.83 8.41
N SER A 58 7.82 -0.27 8.68
CA SER A 58 7.20 -1.58 8.90
C SER A 58 6.20 -1.58 10.06
N ASN A 59 6.58 -1.01 11.21
CA ASN A 59 5.69 -0.91 12.37
C ASN A 59 4.47 -0.02 12.09
N GLY A 60 4.68 1.09 11.38
CA GLY A 60 3.64 2.00 10.96
C GLY A 60 2.60 1.31 10.09
N ILE A 61 3.03 0.52 9.10
CA ILE A 61 2.15 -0.26 8.23
C ILE A 61 1.42 -1.36 9.01
N ILE A 62 2.09 -2.08 9.91
CA ILE A 62 1.45 -3.11 10.74
C ILE A 62 0.30 -2.53 11.56
N ASN A 63 0.54 -1.41 12.25
CA ASN A 63 -0.48 -0.75 13.07
C ASN A 63 -1.60 -0.16 12.20
N ALA A 64 -1.27 0.36 11.01
CA ALA A 64 -2.27 0.82 10.06
C ALA A 64 -3.19 -0.31 9.59
N LEU A 65 -2.61 -1.47 9.22
CA LEU A 65 -3.35 -2.67 8.81
C LEU A 65 -4.24 -3.20 9.93
N LYS A 66 -3.72 -3.30 11.17
CA LYS A 66 -4.52 -3.68 12.35
C LYS A 66 -5.71 -2.74 12.54
N GLY A 67 -5.49 -1.44 12.38
CA GLY A 67 -6.56 -0.46 12.46
C GLY A 67 -7.62 -0.63 11.37
N LEU A 68 -7.20 -0.79 10.13
CA LEU A 68 -8.11 -1.05 9.00
C LEU A 68 -8.88 -2.37 9.18
N ASN A 69 -8.28 -3.38 9.80
CA ASN A 69 -8.93 -4.66 10.06
C ASN A 69 -10.18 -4.55 10.94
N ILE A 70 -10.17 -3.62 11.90
CA ILE A 70 -11.32 -3.39 12.78
C ILE A 70 -12.56 -2.99 11.95
N LEU A 71 -12.34 -2.23 10.87
CA LEU A 71 -13.40 -1.71 10.03
C LEU A 71 -13.78 -2.67 8.89
N GLU A 72 -12.78 -3.28 8.27
CA GLU A 72 -12.94 -4.01 7.00
C GLU A 72 -12.86 -5.53 7.15
N ARG A 73 -12.55 -6.04 8.36
CA ARG A 73 -12.38 -7.47 8.64
C ARG A 73 -11.43 -8.19 7.67
N LEU A 74 -10.37 -7.47 7.25
CA LEU A 74 -9.37 -7.95 6.30
C LEU A 74 -8.81 -9.31 6.69
N SER A 75 -8.57 -9.56 7.98
CA SER A 75 -8.03 -10.83 8.49
C SER A 75 -8.89 -12.07 8.21
N CYS A 76 -10.13 -11.90 7.75
CA CYS A 76 -11.00 -13.01 7.33
C CYS A 76 -10.71 -13.50 5.89
N ILE A 77 -9.88 -12.79 5.12
CA ILE A 77 -9.49 -13.21 3.76
C ILE A 77 -8.60 -14.46 3.86
N ASP A 78 -8.85 -15.44 2.98
CA ASP A 78 -7.99 -16.63 2.91
C ASP A 78 -6.60 -16.25 2.40
N SER A 79 -5.60 -16.41 3.27
CA SER A 79 -4.18 -16.16 2.97
C SER A 79 -3.68 -16.84 1.69
N LYS A 80 -4.23 -18.00 1.28
CA LYS A 80 -3.83 -18.68 0.04
C LYS A 80 -4.21 -17.90 -1.24
N THR A 81 -5.23 -17.05 -1.15
CA THR A 81 -5.68 -16.17 -2.24
C THR A 81 -4.97 -14.82 -2.23
N VAL A 82 -4.06 -14.58 -1.29
CA VAL A 82 -3.37 -13.30 -1.17
C VAL A 82 -2.19 -13.23 -2.13
N ASN A 83 -2.05 -12.10 -2.80
CA ASN A 83 -0.88 -11.74 -3.58
C ASN A 83 -0.30 -10.42 -3.05
N VAL A 84 1.01 -10.40 -2.82
CA VAL A 84 1.74 -9.16 -2.54
C VAL A 84 2.39 -8.69 -3.83
N TYR A 85 1.89 -7.57 -4.36
CA TYR A 85 2.34 -7.00 -5.61
C TYR A 85 3.34 -5.87 -5.38
N HIS A 86 4.57 -6.11 -5.81
CA HIS A 86 5.71 -5.22 -5.60
C HIS A 86 5.99 -4.39 -6.86
N ILE A 87 5.79 -3.09 -6.75
CA ILE A 87 6.26 -2.09 -7.71
C ILE A 87 7.70 -1.74 -7.32
N LEU A 88 8.66 -2.26 -8.07
CA LEU A 88 10.07 -2.15 -7.74
C LEU A 88 10.61 -0.74 -8.05
N ARG A 89 11.52 -0.21 -7.23
CA ARG A 89 12.14 -0.86 -6.05
C ARG A 89 11.52 -0.44 -4.71
N GLY A 90 10.88 0.74 -4.66
CA GLY A 90 10.45 1.40 -3.44
C GLY A 90 9.52 0.56 -2.57
N SER A 91 8.63 -0.22 -3.19
CA SER A 91 7.67 -1.09 -2.49
C SER A 91 8.30 -2.11 -1.53
N LEU A 92 9.56 -2.53 -1.77
CA LEU A 92 10.23 -3.52 -0.93
C LEU A 92 10.47 -3.01 0.50
N ASN A 93 10.65 -1.70 0.68
CA ASN A 93 10.89 -1.08 1.99
C ASN A 93 9.67 -1.18 2.93
N PHE A 94 8.47 -1.35 2.39
CA PHE A 94 7.24 -1.47 3.17
C PHE A 94 7.06 -2.85 3.80
N GLN A 95 7.81 -3.88 3.35
CA GLN A 95 7.78 -5.24 3.89
C GLN A 95 6.34 -5.81 4.04
N ILE A 96 5.49 -5.61 3.03
CA ILE A 96 4.05 -5.92 3.12
C ILE A 96 3.76 -7.36 3.53
N GLY A 97 4.47 -8.37 3.01
CA GLY A 97 4.27 -9.76 3.43
C GLY A 97 4.46 -9.97 4.95
N ARG A 98 5.52 -9.39 5.52
CA ARG A 98 5.76 -9.39 6.96
C ARG A 98 4.68 -8.62 7.71
N ALA A 99 4.26 -7.48 7.17
CA ALA A 99 3.22 -6.67 7.80
C ALA A 99 1.87 -7.40 7.85
N LEU A 100 1.48 -8.09 6.78
CA LEU A 100 0.27 -8.91 6.72
C LEU A 100 0.32 -10.08 7.70
N ASN A 101 1.47 -10.76 7.83
CA ASN A 101 1.65 -11.79 8.83
C ASN A 101 1.46 -11.25 10.26
N ASN A 102 2.11 -10.13 10.59
CA ASN A 102 2.04 -9.53 11.92
C ASN A 102 0.68 -8.89 12.25
N ALA A 103 -0.03 -8.38 11.24
CA ALA A 103 -1.32 -7.72 11.43
C ALA A 103 -2.48 -8.72 11.43
N PHE A 104 -2.48 -9.69 10.53
CA PHE A 104 -3.63 -10.58 10.25
C PHE A 104 -3.35 -12.06 10.50
N GLY A 105 -2.10 -12.46 10.73
CA GLY A 105 -1.71 -13.87 10.87
C GLY A 105 -1.60 -14.63 9.55
N TYR A 106 -1.55 -13.93 8.40
CA TYR A 106 -1.40 -14.58 7.10
C TYR A 106 -0.09 -15.37 7.03
N LYS A 107 -0.19 -16.67 6.79
CA LYS A 107 0.96 -17.59 6.68
C LYS A 107 1.44 -17.79 5.25
N TRP A 108 0.52 -17.61 4.30
CA TRP A 108 0.75 -17.85 2.89
C TRP A 108 0.41 -16.58 2.12
N HIS A 109 1.20 -16.29 1.10
CA HIS A 109 0.87 -15.34 0.05
C HIS A 109 1.77 -15.64 -1.15
N SER A 110 1.26 -15.37 -2.34
CA SER A 110 2.10 -15.27 -3.53
C SER A 110 2.76 -13.87 -3.59
N SER A 111 3.81 -13.72 -4.39
CA SER A 111 4.44 -12.43 -4.62
C SER A 111 4.62 -12.21 -6.11
N SER A 112 4.26 -11.02 -6.58
CA SER A 112 4.45 -10.60 -7.96
C SER A 112 5.24 -9.30 -8.03
N TYR A 113 6.01 -9.13 -9.09
CA TYR A 113 6.99 -8.05 -9.21
C TYR A 113 6.87 -7.40 -10.58
N VAL A 114 6.83 -6.07 -10.58
CA VAL A 114 6.99 -5.25 -11.77
C VAL A 114 8.05 -4.19 -11.47
N SER A 115 8.94 -3.89 -12.41
CA SER A 115 9.76 -2.68 -12.31
C SER A 115 9.25 -1.61 -13.26
N SER A 116 9.01 -0.41 -12.74
CA SER A 116 8.80 0.79 -13.55
C SER A 116 10.06 1.64 -13.45
N GLN A 117 10.79 1.82 -14.55
CA GLN A 117 11.90 2.77 -14.61
C GLN A 117 11.42 4.05 -15.28
N ARG A 118 11.56 5.17 -14.58
CA ARG A 118 11.31 6.51 -15.12
C ARG A 118 12.59 7.02 -15.76
N VAL A 119 12.59 7.19 -17.07
CA VAL A 119 13.68 7.81 -17.82
C VAL A 119 13.30 9.26 -18.08
N LEU A 120 14.19 10.19 -17.75
CA LEU A 120 14.00 11.59 -18.11
C LEU A 120 14.31 11.75 -19.60
N GLN A 121 13.28 11.91 -20.43
CA GLN A 121 13.38 12.23 -21.85
C GLN A 121 12.77 13.60 -22.10
N ASN A 122 13.52 14.50 -22.74
CA ASN A 122 13.04 15.84 -23.13
C ASN A 122 12.38 16.65 -21.98
N GLY A 123 12.89 16.52 -20.75
CA GLY A 123 12.36 17.22 -19.58
C GLY A 123 11.09 16.60 -18.97
N LYS A 124 10.60 15.47 -19.49
CA LYS A 124 9.50 14.69 -18.92
C LYS A 124 9.97 13.29 -18.53
N TYR A 125 9.40 12.76 -17.46
CA TYR A 125 9.66 11.38 -17.04
C TYR A 125 8.73 10.44 -17.81
N GLU A 126 9.31 9.57 -18.64
CA GLU A 126 8.62 8.51 -19.38
C GLU A 126 8.98 7.13 -18.80
N THR A 127 8.08 6.16 -18.90
CA THR A 127 8.33 4.77 -18.44
C THR A 127 9.04 4.00 -19.56
N SER A 128 10.20 3.35 -19.27
CA SER A 128 10.89 2.50 -20.25
C SER A 128 10.60 1.01 -20.06
N ASP A 129 10.48 0.27 -21.17
CA ASP A 129 10.00 -1.11 -21.22
C ASP A 129 11.00 -2.19 -20.79
N ASN A 130 12.22 -1.84 -20.36
CA ASN A 130 13.22 -2.77 -19.84
C ASN A 130 12.89 -3.22 -18.40
N SER A 131 11.71 -3.80 -18.24
CA SER A 131 11.06 -4.05 -16.95
C SER A 131 11.17 -5.51 -16.52
N TYR A 132 11.75 -5.75 -15.33
CA TYR A 132 11.70 -7.06 -14.68
C TYR A 132 10.26 -7.39 -14.29
N ARG A 133 9.82 -8.61 -14.61
CA ARG A 133 8.46 -9.09 -14.42
C ARG A 133 8.46 -10.52 -13.90
N LYS A 134 7.74 -10.77 -12.81
CA LYS A 134 7.48 -12.12 -12.28
C LYS A 134 6.08 -12.13 -11.68
N PHE A 135 5.19 -12.91 -12.26
CA PHE A 135 3.78 -12.94 -11.88
C PHE A 135 3.35 -14.34 -11.47
N GLN A 136 2.68 -14.41 -10.32
CA GLN A 136 2.01 -15.60 -9.83
C GLN A 136 0.80 -15.11 -9.05
N ILE A 137 -0.32 -14.95 -9.74
CA ILE A 137 -1.57 -14.44 -9.14
C ILE A 137 -2.50 -15.64 -8.97
N PRO A 138 -2.97 -15.93 -7.74
CA PRO A 138 -3.93 -17.00 -7.50
C PRO A 138 -5.29 -16.63 -8.08
N GLN A 139 -6.15 -17.62 -8.32
CA GLN A 139 -7.54 -17.34 -8.69
C GLN A 139 -8.25 -16.57 -7.56
N ASN A 140 -9.10 -15.62 -7.92
CA ASN A 140 -9.82 -14.74 -6.99
C ASN A 140 -8.88 -14.02 -6.02
N ALA A 141 -7.74 -13.54 -6.52
CA ALA A 141 -6.71 -12.95 -5.69
C ALA A 141 -7.19 -11.68 -4.97
N THR A 142 -6.83 -11.54 -3.69
CA THR A 142 -6.78 -10.24 -3.04
C THR A 142 -5.36 -9.69 -3.09
N ILE A 143 -5.19 -8.57 -3.77
CA ILE A 143 -3.88 -7.96 -4.00
C ILE A 143 -3.60 -6.90 -2.94
N TYR A 144 -2.43 -6.98 -2.33
CA TYR A 144 -1.87 -5.92 -1.49
C TYR A 144 -0.64 -5.32 -2.15
N THR A 145 -0.60 -4.00 -2.24
CA THR A 145 0.55 -3.25 -2.74
C THR A 145 0.79 -2.01 -1.88
N ALA A 146 2.02 -1.51 -1.88
CA ALA A 146 2.39 -0.28 -1.20
C ALA A 146 3.53 0.39 -1.97
N ASP A 147 3.42 1.70 -2.15
CA ASP A 147 4.45 2.51 -2.79
C ASP A 147 4.33 3.96 -2.33
N ILE A 148 5.38 4.76 -2.58
CA ILE A 148 5.31 6.22 -2.41
C ILE A 148 4.70 6.81 -3.68
N VAL A 149 3.45 7.26 -3.57
CA VAL A 149 2.71 7.78 -4.71
C VAL A 149 2.88 9.30 -4.80
N ALA A 150 3.67 9.75 -5.78
CA ALA A 150 3.79 11.17 -6.12
C ALA A 150 2.85 11.54 -7.28
N SER A 151 3.28 11.35 -8.54
CA SER A 151 2.44 11.61 -9.72
C SER A 151 1.42 10.51 -10.03
N GLY A 152 1.54 9.34 -9.41
CA GLY A 152 0.66 8.21 -9.65
C GLY A 152 0.94 7.39 -10.93
N ILE A 153 1.77 7.88 -11.86
CA ILE A 153 1.99 7.21 -13.15
C ILE A 153 2.50 5.76 -12.97
N SER A 154 3.51 5.54 -12.14
CA SER A 154 4.06 4.19 -11.91
C SER A 154 3.05 3.24 -11.24
N LEU A 155 2.13 3.77 -10.42
CA LEU A 155 1.05 2.98 -9.83
C LEU A 155 -0.03 2.67 -10.87
N ASN A 156 -0.39 3.65 -11.71
CA ASN A 156 -1.36 3.46 -12.79
C ASN A 156 -0.88 2.37 -13.75
N ASP A 157 0.34 2.47 -14.25
CA ASP A 157 0.95 1.48 -15.15
C ASP A 157 0.94 0.08 -14.52
N ALA A 158 1.27 -0.01 -13.22
CA ALA A 158 1.27 -1.27 -12.48
C ALA A 158 -0.16 -1.85 -12.29
N ILE A 159 -1.15 -1.01 -12.02
CA ILE A 159 -2.56 -1.43 -11.89
C ILE A 159 -3.09 -1.90 -13.25
N GLU A 160 -2.92 -1.12 -14.31
CA GLU A 160 -3.32 -1.52 -15.66
C GLU A 160 -2.68 -2.86 -16.03
N TYR A 161 -1.40 -3.03 -15.71
CA TYR A 161 -0.71 -4.28 -15.96
C TYR A 161 -1.31 -5.46 -15.20
N VAL A 162 -1.53 -5.34 -13.89
CA VAL A 162 -2.03 -6.46 -13.08
C VAL A 162 -3.46 -6.85 -13.46
N MET A 163 -4.26 -5.90 -13.95
CA MET A 163 -5.62 -6.14 -14.43
C MET A 163 -5.67 -7.03 -15.68
N HIS A 164 -4.58 -7.16 -16.45
CA HIS A 164 -4.52 -8.13 -17.56
C HIS A 164 -4.42 -9.60 -17.09
N PHE A 165 -4.15 -9.83 -15.80
CA PHE A 165 -3.94 -11.15 -15.22
C PHE A 165 -5.01 -11.53 -14.17
N LEU A 166 -5.97 -10.64 -13.92
CA LEU A 166 -7.13 -10.85 -13.04
C LEU A 166 -8.37 -11.19 -13.87
#